data_AF-A0A2S1LKU4-F1
#
_entry.id   AF-A0A2S1LKU4-F1
#
_cell.length_a   1.000
_cell.length_b   1.000
_cell.length_c   1.000
_cell.angle_alpha   90.00
_cell.angle_beta   90.00
_cell.angle_gamma   90.00
#
_symmetry.space_group_name_H-M   'P 1'
#
loop_
_entity.id
_entity.type
_entity.pdbx_description
1 polymer ?
#
loop_
_entity_poly.entity_id
_entity_poly.type
_entity_poly.pdbx_seq_one_letter_code
_entity_poly.pdbx_strand_id
1 'polypeptide(L)'
;MQAKLACPNTEAAKYIGTMKDYPKPLDIALPLFSWAIVQNPFGKIKLINGVRNAELQNNPDLYEPEEQNFYRVLKPHYLKGMWLNAGFMIKVEEVEQATLQEAAQTLKAQLNQESTEIIFYHLDYDLQQRYPADIIQQLLNTFAS
;
A
#
# COMPACT_ATOMS: atom_id res chain seq x y z
N MET A 1 -1.23 -19.50 -2.30
CA MET A 1 -0.99 -18.80 -1.02
C MET A 1 -1.91 -17.60 -0.94
N GLN A 2 -2.88 -17.55 -0.01
CA GLN A 2 -3.69 -16.34 0.20
C GLN A 2 -3.19 -15.58 1.43
N ALA A 3 -2.10 -14.85 1.28
CA ALA A 3 -1.80 -13.76 2.21
C ALA A 3 -2.42 -12.51 1.59
N LYS A 4 -3.48 -11.95 2.18
CA LYS A 4 -4.04 -10.65 1.80
C LYS A 4 -3.87 -9.75 3.01
N LEU A 5 -2.82 -8.95 3.04
CA LEU A 5 -2.48 -8.11 4.21
C LEU A 5 -3.04 -6.68 4.07
N ALA A 6 -3.44 -6.26 2.87
CA ALA A 6 -4.14 -4.99 2.64
C ALA A 6 -5.66 -5.18 2.44
N CYS A 7 -6.46 -4.38 3.15
CA CYS A 7 -7.92 -4.36 3.02
C CYS A 7 -8.32 -3.50 1.81
N PRO A 8 -9.03 -4.03 0.79
CA PRO A 8 -9.52 -3.23 -0.33
C PRO A 8 -10.62 -2.25 0.08
N ASN A 9 -10.76 -1.14 -0.67
CA ASN A 9 -11.80 -0.14 -0.46
C ASN A 9 -13.23 -0.72 -0.45
N THR A 10 -13.49 -1.73 -1.30
CA THR A 10 -14.80 -2.41 -1.35
C THR A 10 -15.14 -3.19 -0.08
N GLU A 11 -14.14 -3.72 0.61
CA GLU A 11 -14.32 -4.39 1.90
C GLU A 11 -14.44 -3.37 3.03
N ALA A 12 -13.60 -2.32 3.01
CA ALA A 12 -13.68 -1.21 3.96
C ALA A 12 -15.07 -0.53 3.94
N ALA A 13 -15.67 -0.36 2.75
CA ALA A 13 -16.98 0.23 2.54
C ALA A 13 -18.10 -0.44 3.38
N LYS A 14 -17.98 -1.75 3.64
CA LYS A 14 -18.97 -2.51 4.41
C LYS A 14 -19.01 -2.12 5.89
N TYR A 15 -17.93 -1.55 6.41
CA TYR A 15 -17.76 -1.23 7.83
C TYR A 15 -17.99 0.25 8.14
N ILE A 16 -18.00 1.12 7.12
CA ILE A 16 -18.04 2.58 7.29
C ILE A 16 -19.43 3.19 7.14
N GLY A 17 -20.45 2.41 6.76
CA GLY A 17 -21.80 2.90 6.50
C GLY A 17 -22.54 3.47 7.72
N THR A 18 -22.13 3.11 8.94
CA THR A 18 -22.71 3.60 10.20
C THR A 18 -21.87 4.70 10.86
N MET A 19 -20.78 5.16 10.23
CA MET A 19 -19.90 6.16 10.84
C MET A 19 -20.58 7.52 11.07
N LYS A 20 -21.64 7.84 10.31
CA LYS A 20 -22.43 9.07 10.52
C LYS A 20 -23.09 9.13 11.90
N ASP A 21 -23.40 7.98 12.48
CA ASP A 21 -24.05 7.87 13.79
C ASP A 21 -23.04 7.77 14.93
N TYR A 22 -21.74 7.84 14.62
CA TYR A 22 -20.69 7.72 15.64
C TYR A 22 -20.60 9.02 16.45
N PRO A 23 -20.71 8.96 17.79
CA PRO A 23 -20.92 10.15 18.62
C PRO A 23 -19.67 10.99 18.89
N LYS A 24 -18.49 10.56 18.41
CA LYS A 24 -17.23 11.26 18.63
C LYS A 24 -16.59 11.66 17.30
N PRO A 25 -15.83 12.76 17.27
CA PRO A 25 -15.01 13.09 16.13
C PRO A 25 -14.02 11.94 15.82
N LEU A 26 -13.79 11.69 14.54
CA LEU A 26 -12.90 10.64 14.05
C LEU A 26 -11.75 11.24 13.24
N ASP A 27 -10.53 10.81 13.52
CA ASP A 27 -9.38 11.10 12.68
C ASP A 27 -9.22 10.05 11.59
N ILE A 28 -8.65 10.46 10.46
CA ILE A 28 -8.47 9.59 9.29
C ILE A 28 -7.01 9.17 9.19
N ALA A 29 -6.77 7.86 9.15
CA ALA A 29 -5.46 7.31 8.86
C ALA A 29 -5.39 6.78 7.42
N LEU A 30 -4.58 7.40 6.55
CA LEU A 30 -4.36 6.98 5.16
C LEU A 30 -2.99 6.29 4.98
N PRO A 31 -2.94 5.08 4.40
CA PRO A 31 -1.69 4.35 4.18
C PRO A 31 -0.90 4.87 2.98
N LEU A 32 0.38 5.19 3.20
CA LEU A 32 1.35 5.54 2.15
C LEU A 32 2.49 4.51 2.10
N PHE A 33 2.15 3.21 2.08
CA PHE A 33 3.15 2.15 2.12
C PHE A 33 3.33 1.43 0.77
N SER A 34 4.50 0.83 0.65
CA SER A 34 4.82 -0.19 -0.35
C SER A 34 5.83 -1.14 0.27
N TRP A 35 5.64 -2.44 0.09
CA TRP A 35 6.59 -3.47 0.52
C TRP A 35 6.51 -4.72 -0.34
N ALA A 36 7.55 -5.53 -0.26
CA ALA A 36 7.58 -6.90 -0.76
C ALA A 36 7.60 -7.88 0.40
N ILE A 37 6.72 -8.88 0.31
CA ILE A 37 6.74 -10.08 1.13
C ILE A 37 7.53 -11.12 0.36
N VAL A 38 8.71 -11.47 0.86
CA VAL A 38 9.60 -12.45 0.25
C VAL A 38 9.47 -13.77 0.99
N GLN A 39 9.15 -14.83 0.27
CA GLN A 39 9.06 -16.18 0.79
C GLN A 39 10.10 -17.07 0.12
N ASN A 40 10.88 -17.80 0.94
CA ASN A 40 11.78 -18.81 0.41
C ASN A 40 11.06 -20.16 0.16
N PRO A 41 11.68 -21.12 -0.57
CA PRO A 41 11.08 -22.44 -0.81
C PRO A 41 10.76 -23.26 0.45
N PHE A 42 11.33 -22.90 1.60
CA PHE A 42 11.07 -23.53 2.89
C PHE A 42 9.96 -22.82 3.69
N GLY A 43 9.26 -21.85 3.09
CA GLY A 43 8.14 -21.14 3.68
C GLY A 43 8.52 -20.00 4.64
N LYS A 44 9.80 -19.67 4.82
CA LYS A 44 10.23 -18.54 5.66
C LYS A 44 9.94 -17.22 4.94
N ILE A 45 9.35 -16.27 5.66
CA ILE A 45 8.92 -14.98 5.15
C ILE A 45 9.81 -13.84 5.67
N LYS A 46 10.09 -12.85 4.83
CA LYS A 46 10.72 -11.58 5.17
C LYS A 46 9.99 -10.42 4.48
N LEU A 47 10.11 -9.21 5.03
CA LEU A 47 9.59 -7.98 4.44
C LEU A 47 10.74 -7.11 3.92
N ILE A 48 10.54 -6.52 2.74
CA ILE A 48 11.42 -5.48 2.17
C ILE A 48 10.56 -4.25 1.92
N ASN A 49 10.88 -3.13 2.59
CA ASN A 49 10.14 -1.88 2.40
C ASN A 49 10.49 -1.22 1.05
N GLY A 50 9.51 -0.58 0.44
CA GLY A 50 9.68 0.27 -0.73
C GLY A 50 9.78 -0.44 -2.07
N VAL A 51 9.48 -1.73 -2.10
CA VAL A 51 9.41 -2.51 -3.33
C VAL A 51 8.05 -2.31 -3.98
N ARG A 52 8.06 -1.93 -5.26
CA ARG A 52 6.87 -1.67 -6.08
C ARG A 52 6.80 -2.61 -7.28
N ASN A 53 5.62 -2.78 -7.84
CA ASN A 53 5.44 -3.64 -9.02
C ASN A 53 6.30 -3.15 -10.19
N ALA A 54 6.33 -1.84 -10.43
CA ALA A 54 7.12 -1.24 -11.50
C ALA A 54 8.62 -1.60 -11.40
N GLU A 55 9.19 -1.69 -10.19
CA GLU A 55 10.61 -2.05 -10.00
C GLU A 55 10.89 -3.48 -10.47
N LEU A 56 9.98 -4.43 -10.18
CA LEU A 56 10.13 -5.83 -10.58
C LEU A 56 9.80 -6.03 -12.06
N GLN A 57 8.75 -5.38 -12.56
CA GLN A 57 8.33 -5.44 -13.97
C GLN A 57 9.40 -4.89 -14.93
N ASN A 58 10.14 -3.86 -14.51
CA ASN A 58 11.22 -3.28 -15.30
C ASN A 58 12.50 -4.14 -15.33
N ASN A 59 12.54 -5.27 -14.59
CA ASN A 59 13.68 -6.17 -14.52
C ASN A 59 13.29 -7.63 -14.88
N PRO A 60 12.81 -7.88 -16.12
CA PRO A 60 12.32 -9.20 -16.53
C PRO A 60 13.40 -10.29 -16.53
N ASP A 61 14.68 -9.92 -16.57
CA ASP A 61 15.80 -10.87 -16.46
C ASP A 61 16.01 -11.44 -15.04
N LEU A 62 15.41 -10.81 -14.04
CA LEU A 62 15.53 -11.16 -12.62
C LEU A 62 14.21 -11.68 -12.03
N TYR A 63 13.08 -11.28 -12.60
CA TYR A 63 11.76 -11.59 -12.07
C TYR A 63 10.81 -12.06 -13.16
N GLU A 64 10.10 -13.14 -12.86
CA GLU A 64 9.04 -13.66 -13.70
C GLU A 64 7.69 -13.43 -13.03
N PRO A 65 6.74 -12.72 -13.67
CA PRO A 65 5.40 -12.55 -13.12
C PRO A 65 4.63 -13.87 -13.17
N GLU A 66 4.10 -14.31 -12.04
CA GLU A 66 3.25 -15.50 -11.98
C GLU A 66 1.77 -15.13 -11.94
N GLU A 67 1.41 -14.15 -11.11
CA GLU A 67 0.05 -13.65 -10.94
C GLU A 67 0.11 -12.15 -10.59
N GLN A 68 -1.05 -11.51 -10.41
CA GLN A 68 -1.10 -10.09 -10.04
C GLN A 68 -0.31 -9.83 -8.75
N ASN A 69 0.72 -8.99 -8.86
CA ASN A 69 1.66 -8.63 -7.80
C ASN A 69 2.54 -9.78 -7.27
N PHE A 70 2.55 -10.95 -7.93
CA PHE A 70 3.39 -12.09 -7.57
C PHE A 70 4.48 -12.31 -8.60
N TYR A 71 5.72 -12.47 -8.10
CA TYR A 71 6.90 -12.65 -8.92
C TYR A 71 7.76 -13.78 -8.39
N ARG A 72 8.33 -14.56 -9.31
CA ARG A 72 9.36 -15.56 -9.03
C ARG A 72 10.73 -14.99 -9.34
N VAL A 73 11.67 -15.13 -8.40
CA VAL A 73 13.07 -14.72 -8.60
C VAL A 73 13.78 -15.72 -9.50
N LEU A 74 14.33 -15.23 -10.62
CA LEU A 74 15.00 -16.07 -11.62
C LEU A 74 16.49 -16.26 -11.33
N LYS A 75 17.16 -15.24 -10.78
CA LYS A 75 18.61 -15.25 -10.54
C LYS A 75 18.93 -14.66 -9.17
N PRO A 76 19.97 -15.13 -8.46
CA PRO A 76 20.38 -14.53 -7.20
C PRO A 76 20.88 -13.09 -7.37
N HIS A 77 20.41 -12.17 -6.54
CA HIS A 77 20.79 -10.76 -6.56
C HIS A 77 20.37 -10.05 -5.27
N TYR A 78 20.74 -8.78 -5.12
CA TYR A 78 20.25 -7.91 -4.04
C TYR A 78 19.05 -7.09 -4.47
N LEU A 79 17.99 -7.07 -3.65
CA LEU A 79 16.87 -6.13 -3.77
C LEU A 79 16.80 -5.28 -2.49
N LYS A 80 17.01 -3.97 -2.62
CA LYS A 80 17.02 -2.99 -1.49
C LYS A 80 17.87 -3.46 -0.30
N GLY A 81 19.05 -4.04 -0.57
CA GLY A 81 19.96 -4.55 0.46
C GLY A 81 19.64 -5.95 1.00
N MET A 82 18.55 -6.59 0.59
CA MET A 82 18.25 -7.98 0.91
C MET A 82 18.74 -8.93 -0.17
N TRP A 83 19.48 -9.97 0.21
CA TRP A 83 19.88 -11.04 -0.71
C TRP A 83 18.71 -11.96 -1.02
N LEU A 84 18.46 -12.18 -2.32
CA LEU A 84 17.44 -13.07 -2.84
C LEU A 84 18.10 -14.20 -3.63
N ASN A 85 17.65 -15.44 -3.41
CA ASN A 85 18.06 -16.58 -4.24
C ASN A 85 17.02 -16.86 -5.32
N ALA A 86 17.46 -17.52 -6.39
CA ALA A 86 16.54 -18.05 -7.41
C ALA A 86 15.49 -18.99 -6.77
N GLY A 87 14.27 -18.94 -7.27
CA GLY A 87 13.12 -19.68 -6.77
C GLY A 87 12.43 -19.06 -5.55
N PHE A 88 12.89 -17.91 -5.05
CA PHE A 88 12.13 -17.17 -4.04
C PHE A 88 10.88 -16.56 -4.67
N MET A 89 9.81 -16.49 -3.89
CA MET A 89 8.57 -15.83 -4.29
C MET A 89 8.49 -14.45 -3.65
N ILE A 90 8.08 -13.46 -4.43
CA ILE A 90 7.86 -12.10 -3.98
C ILE A 90 6.40 -11.77 -4.23
N LYS A 91 5.71 -11.30 -3.18
CA LYS A 91 4.42 -10.63 -3.31
C LYS A 91 4.61 -9.14 -3.02
N VAL A 92 4.27 -8.29 -3.97
CA VAL A 92 4.26 -6.83 -3.77
C VAL A 92 2.91 -6.39 -3.22
N GLU A 93 2.94 -5.53 -2.21
CA GLU A 93 1.76 -4.79 -1.75
C GLU A 93 2.11 -3.31 -1.71
N GLU A 94 1.36 -2.52 -2.47
CA GLU A 94 1.56 -1.07 -2.58
C GLU A 94 0.22 -0.36 -2.65
N VAL A 95 0.21 0.88 -2.20
CA VAL A 95 -0.97 1.74 -2.30
C VAL A 95 -0.82 2.67 -3.50
N GLU A 96 -1.76 2.56 -4.44
CA GLU A 96 -1.85 3.44 -5.60
C GLU A 96 -2.55 4.75 -5.24
N GLN A 97 -2.16 5.84 -5.93
CA GLN A 97 -2.75 7.16 -5.71
C GLN A 97 -4.27 7.15 -5.99
N ALA A 98 -4.72 6.44 -7.03
CA ALA A 98 -6.14 6.33 -7.35
C ALA A 98 -6.92 5.65 -6.22
N THR A 99 -6.37 4.56 -5.64
CA THR A 99 -6.96 3.87 -4.49
C THR A 99 -7.05 4.78 -3.26
N LEU A 100 -6.03 5.62 -3.01
CA LEU A 100 -6.06 6.61 -1.93
C LEU A 100 -7.12 7.68 -2.14
N GLN A 101 -7.27 8.18 -3.37
CA GLN A 101 -8.28 9.17 -3.70
C GLN A 101 -9.70 8.59 -3.53
N GLU A 102 -9.93 7.38 -4.01
CA GLU A 102 -11.20 6.67 -3.83
C GLU A 102 -11.52 6.45 -2.33
N ALA A 103 -10.53 6.01 -1.55
CA ALA A 103 -10.68 5.85 -0.11
C ALA A 103 -11.05 7.19 0.57
N ALA A 104 -10.36 8.27 0.20
CA ALA A 104 -10.62 9.59 0.75
C ALA A 104 -12.04 10.09 0.44
N GLN A 105 -12.49 9.93 -0.81
CA GLN A 105 -13.85 10.30 -1.22
C GLN A 105 -14.92 9.48 -0.49
N THR A 106 -14.68 8.18 -0.33
CA THR A 106 -15.62 7.27 0.35
C THR A 106 -15.74 7.64 1.82
N LEU A 107 -14.62 7.92 2.49
CA LEU A 107 -14.61 8.35 3.89
C LEU A 107 -15.30 9.71 4.06
N LYS A 108 -15.00 10.69 3.19
CA LYS A 108 -15.65 12.01 3.23
C LYS A 108 -17.17 11.90 3.20
N ALA A 109 -17.73 11.04 2.35
CA ALA A 109 -19.18 10.87 2.25
C ALA A 109 -19.85 10.31 3.52
N GLN A 110 -19.06 9.70 4.42
CA GLN A 110 -19.53 9.09 5.67
C GLN A 110 -19.21 9.92 6.91
N LEU A 111 -18.34 10.93 6.80
CA LEU A 111 -18.00 11.80 7.92
C LEU A 111 -18.98 12.97 8.01
N ASN A 112 -19.46 13.23 9.22
CA ASN A 112 -20.39 14.32 9.51
C ASN A 112 -19.80 15.19 10.63
N GLN A 113 -18.65 15.81 10.37
CA GLN A 113 -17.91 16.62 11.34
C GLN A 113 -17.21 17.79 10.67
N GLU A 114 -17.02 18.90 11.40
CA GLU A 114 -16.43 20.14 10.87
C GLU A 114 -14.91 20.11 10.74
N SER A 115 -14.23 19.31 11.58
CA SER A 115 -12.76 19.19 11.58
C SER A 115 -12.35 17.73 11.65
N THR A 116 -11.36 17.34 10.84
CA THR A 116 -10.82 15.99 10.80
C THR A 116 -9.30 16.06 10.73
N GLU A 117 -8.59 15.43 11.66
CA GLU A 117 -7.14 15.26 11.52
C GLU A 117 -6.86 14.13 10.51
N ILE A 118 -5.86 14.32 9.65
CA ILE A 118 -5.45 13.34 8.65
C ILE A 118 -4.03 12.89 8.96
N ILE A 119 -3.88 11.61 9.24
CA ILE A 119 -2.63 10.95 9.57
C ILE A 119 -2.21 10.11 8.36
N PHE A 120 -1.11 10.48 7.73
CA PHE A 120 -0.47 9.63 6.73
C PHE A 120 0.55 8.71 7.43
N TYR A 121 0.43 7.40 7.23
CA TYR A 121 1.37 6.44 7.82
C TYR A 121 2.06 5.60 6.75
N HIS A 122 3.33 5.28 6.99
CA HIS A 122 4.18 4.55 6.06
C HIS A 122 5.20 3.73 6.87
N LEU A 123 5.74 2.68 6.25
CA LEU A 123 6.81 1.87 6.85
C LEU A 123 8.17 2.08 6.16
N ASP A 124 8.30 3.12 5.34
CA ASP A 124 9.46 3.34 4.48
C ASP A 124 10.20 4.66 4.76
N TYR A 125 11.52 4.66 4.69
CA TYR A 125 12.33 5.84 4.93
C TYR A 125 12.17 6.96 3.87
N ASP A 126 11.80 6.66 2.62
CA ASP A 126 11.90 7.62 1.50
C ASP A 126 10.54 8.12 0.96
N LEU A 127 9.79 8.82 1.82
CA LEU A 127 8.46 9.37 1.50
C LEU A 127 8.47 10.50 0.45
N GLN A 128 9.45 11.42 0.55
CA GLN A 128 9.41 12.71 -0.15
C GLN A 128 9.48 12.57 -1.67
N GLN A 129 10.20 11.57 -2.18
CA GLN A 129 10.25 11.30 -3.62
C GLN A 129 8.98 10.65 -4.16
N ARG A 130 8.21 9.98 -3.30
CA ARG A 130 7.11 9.08 -3.71
C ARG A 130 5.75 9.73 -3.61
N TYR A 131 5.57 10.57 -2.60
CA TYR A 131 4.37 11.37 -2.41
C TYR A 131 4.81 12.84 -2.36
N PRO A 132 5.02 13.47 -3.52
CA PRO A 132 5.33 14.87 -3.56
C PRO A 132 4.19 15.70 -2.94
N ALA A 133 4.54 16.89 -2.47
CA ALA A 133 3.67 17.71 -1.63
C ALA A 133 2.34 18.06 -2.31
N ASP A 134 2.31 18.13 -3.65
CA ASP A 134 1.11 18.36 -4.44
C ASP A 134 0.09 17.22 -4.31
N ILE A 135 0.53 15.96 -4.32
CA ILE A 135 -0.36 14.80 -4.12
C ILE A 135 -0.95 14.83 -2.71
N ILE A 136 -0.12 15.10 -1.70
CA ILE A 136 -0.56 15.21 -0.31
C ILE A 136 -1.57 16.36 -0.18
N GLN A 137 -1.29 17.52 -0.79
CA GLN A 137 -2.19 18.66 -0.76
C GLN A 137 -3.53 18.36 -1.44
N GLN A 138 -3.52 17.65 -2.57
CA GLN A 138 -4.75 17.21 -3.24
C GLN A 138 -5.61 16.30 -2.33
N LEU A 139 -4.98 15.37 -1.61
CA LEU A 139 -5.67 14.50 -0.66
C LEU A 139 -6.25 15.31 0.52
N LEU A 140 -5.47 16.23 1.10
CA LEU A 140 -5.94 17.11 2.18
C LEU A 140 -7.14 17.98 1.74
N ASN A 141 -7.08 18.54 0.53
CA ASN A 141 -8.16 19.37 -0.03
C ASN A 141 -9.47 18.58 -0.21
N THR A 142 -9.40 17.25 -0.33
CA THR A 142 -10.60 16.41 -0.41
C THR A 142 -11.44 16.54 0.85
N PHE A 143 -10.82 16.73 2.03
CA PHE A 143 -11.53 16.83 3.31
C PHE A 143 -11.76 18.28 3.79
N ALA A 144 -11.13 19.26 3.15
CA ALA A 144 -11.24 20.68 3.53
C ALA A 144 -12.47 21.40 2.94
N SER A 145 -13.34 20.69 2.22
CA SER A 145 -14.51 21.21 1.50
C SER A 145 -15.78 20.43 1.86
#